data_AF-F4RAI1-F1
#
_entry.id   AF-F4RAI1-F1
#
_cell.length_a   1.000
_cell.length_b   1.000
_cell.length_c   1.000
_cell.angle_alpha   90.00
_cell.angle_beta   90.00
_cell.angle_gamma   90.00
#
_symmetry.space_group_name_H-M   'P 1'
#
loop_
_entity.id
_entity.type
_entity.pdbx_description
1 polymer ?
#
loop_
_entity_poly.entity_id
_entity_poly.type
_entity_poly.pdbx_seq_one_letter_code
_entity_poly.pdbx_strand_id
1 'polypeptide(L)'
;MTRLKILGLYWYISIHFILQSQFFFPVCTNVSSVAEDLVKDVLSKPEVTEVDTKGLVEDHSTSRSCSPDVSTHEKPQLLPQEVRNIWDQIFQKSWGSNQFPELYNTFLEVLLSNPEEWSDRMIYFCETLELEGPRRDINKQIVIFQVLNLIGEEFDLDIKAVQAILSQLTKMDSDLWMNDLKIAIKSYTWKMKDYIKRLSEDREILEFSSMEKNLGKNGLKLSGDWSPGNQKQIFLLWTSCMNLYTQADSERKRVIETQVVYINQLQEASKFPGNKLYIGMEYMHWAHRKLKEYKETMIDYIKSLKVEGQVNEYASFQSNLKRYGINILNHWGEKEKMKLLIFWSNYMPMYLELSKDMNMFQFQLMMEELITQNFEETSLIMNQFLDQLEGSNQFKGSSSFFPFIKYFSENTGSPKFKLKSIDILNVFEERTARLLDHQL
;
A
#
# COMPACT_ATOMS: atom_id res chain seq x y z
N MET A 1 35.42 -21.53 3.30
CA MET A 1 35.11 -21.41 4.74
C MET A 1 33.93 -20.47 5.04
N THR A 2 33.76 -19.38 4.28
CA THR A 2 32.70 -18.36 4.48
C THR A 2 31.27 -18.86 4.21
N ARG A 3 31.08 -19.73 3.20
CA ARG A 3 29.75 -20.31 2.87
C ARG A 3 29.22 -21.28 3.93
N LEU A 4 30.09 -21.98 4.66
CA LEU A 4 29.70 -22.88 5.76
C LEU A 4 29.27 -22.11 7.02
N LYS A 5 29.83 -20.92 7.27
CA LYS A 5 29.41 -20.05 8.38
C LYS A 5 28.03 -19.43 8.14
N ILE A 6 27.72 -19.07 6.89
CA ILE A 6 26.40 -18.55 6.50
C ILE A 6 25.31 -19.62 6.62
N LEU A 7 25.60 -20.85 6.18
CA LEU A 7 24.67 -21.98 6.34
C LEU A 7 24.46 -22.35 7.83
N GLY A 8 25.52 -22.28 8.66
CA GLY A 8 25.40 -22.49 10.10
C GLY A 8 24.53 -21.43 10.80
N LEU A 9 24.66 -20.17 10.41
CA LEU A 9 23.83 -19.08 10.94
C LEU A 9 22.36 -19.22 10.52
N TYR A 10 22.12 -19.60 9.26
CA TYR A 10 20.77 -19.84 8.73
C TYR A 10 20.08 -21.02 9.44
N TRP A 11 20.82 -22.09 9.70
CA TRP A 11 20.33 -23.27 10.42
C TRP A 11 20.02 -22.95 11.89
N TYR A 12 20.88 -22.16 12.55
CA TYR A 12 20.67 -21.71 13.93
C TYR A 12 19.41 -20.82 14.06
N ILE A 13 19.24 -19.84 13.16
CA ILE A 13 18.06 -18.95 13.14
C ILE A 13 16.78 -19.76 12.88
N SER A 14 16.81 -20.71 11.95
CA SER A 14 15.65 -21.55 11.61
C SER A 14 15.22 -22.44 12.79
N ILE A 15 16.18 -23.05 13.50
CA ILE A 15 15.88 -23.87 14.67
C ILE A 15 15.36 -23.02 15.83
N HIS A 16 15.94 -21.84 16.07
CA HIS A 16 15.50 -20.98 17.16
C HIS A 16 14.08 -20.43 16.94
N PHE A 17 13.69 -20.22 15.66
CA PHE A 17 12.34 -19.81 15.27
C PHE A 17 11.32 -20.97 15.35
N ILE A 18 11.74 -22.19 14.99
CA ILE A 18 10.90 -23.41 15.13
C ILE A 18 10.66 -23.75 16.61
N LEU A 19 11.67 -23.61 17.47
CA LEU A 19 11.52 -23.91 18.90
C LEU A 19 10.68 -22.89 19.65
N GLN A 20 10.63 -21.63 19.20
CA GLN A 20 9.71 -20.63 19.76
C GLN A 20 8.28 -20.77 19.26
N SER A 21 8.06 -21.30 18.05
CA SER A 21 6.72 -21.51 17.49
C SER A 21 6.00 -22.75 18.03
N GLN A 22 6.71 -23.70 18.65
CA GLN A 22 6.10 -24.90 19.25
C GLN A 22 5.42 -24.67 20.61
N PHE A 23 5.55 -23.48 21.22
CA PHE A 23 4.86 -23.13 22.48
C PHE A 23 3.53 -22.36 22.28
N PHE A 24 3.12 -22.10 21.04
CA PHE A 24 1.83 -21.47 20.74
C PHE A 24 1.07 -22.29 19.68
N PHE A 25 -0.21 -22.55 19.95
CA PHE A 25 -1.12 -23.26 19.05
C PHE A 25 -1.20 -22.61 17.65
N PRO A 26 -1.62 -23.36 16.61
CA PRO A 26 -1.23 -23.10 15.23
C PRO A 26 -2.27 -22.25 14.51
N VAL A 27 -2.03 -20.95 14.39
CA VAL A 27 -2.60 -20.12 13.31
C VAL A 27 -1.59 -19.02 13.00
N CYS A 28 -0.68 -19.26 12.05
CA CYS A 28 0.01 -18.23 11.25
C CYS A 28 1.10 -18.88 10.36
N THR A 29 0.72 -19.43 9.20
CA THR A 29 1.67 -19.91 8.18
C THR A 29 2.07 -18.84 7.15
N ASN A 30 1.57 -17.60 7.26
CA ASN A 30 1.76 -16.56 6.21
C ASN A 30 2.78 -15.45 6.53
N VAL A 31 3.47 -15.48 7.68
CA VAL A 31 4.46 -14.43 8.02
C VAL A 31 5.83 -14.68 7.36
N SER A 32 6.13 -15.94 7.03
CA SER A 32 7.46 -16.33 6.50
C SER A 32 7.74 -15.82 5.09
N SER A 33 6.74 -15.72 4.21
CA SER A 33 6.95 -15.33 2.80
C SER A 33 7.17 -13.83 2.62
N VAL A 34 6.59 -12.99 3.49
CA VAL A 34 6.75 -11.53 3.45
C VAL A 34 8.16 -11.11 3.90
N ALA A 35 8.75 -11.84 4.84
CA ALA A 35 10.11 -11.59 5.31
C ALA A 35 11.17 -11.98 4.25
N GLU A 36 10.94 -13.06 3.49
CA GLU A 36 11.85 -13.49 2.42
C GLU A 36 11.90 -12.50 1.24
N ASP A 37 10.77 -11.88 0.89
CA ASP A 37 10.69 -10.91 -0.20
C ASP A 37 11.37 -9.57 0.17
N LEU A 38 11.29 -9.14 1.43
CA LEU A 38 11.95 -7.91 1.89
C LEU A 38 13.49 -8.02 1.92
N VAL A 39 14.01 -9.20 2.27
CA VAL A 39 15.45 -9.45 2.35
C VAL A 39 16.09 -9.51 0.95
N LYS A 40 15.38 -10.04 -0.06
CA LYS A 40 15.86 -10.06 -1.45
C LYS A 40 15.91 -8.65 -2.08
N ASP A 41 15.03 -7.75 -1.67
CA ASP A 41 14.97 -6.37 -2.18
C ASP A 41 16.08 -5.48 -1.59
N VAL A 42 16.55 -5.77 -0.37
CA VAL A 42 17.66 -5.06 0.27
C VAL A 42 19.03 -5.51 -0.26
N LEU A 43 19.16 -6.80 -0.59
CA LEU A 43 20.43 -7.38 -1.05
C LEU A 43 20.73 -7.18 -2.54
N SER A 44 19.83 -6.58 -3.32
CA SER A 44 19.94 -6.43 -4.78
C SER A 44 20.32 -5.02 -5.25
N LYS A 45 20.61 -4.07 -4.36
CA LYS A 45 21.09 -2.73 -4.76
C LYS A 45 22.62 -2.70 -4.88
N PRO A 46 23.20 -2.34 -6.04
CA PRO A 46 24.63 -2.10 -6.16
C PRO A 46 25.04 -0.79 -5.48
N GLU A 47 26.19 -0.80 -4.80
CA GLU A 47 26.86 0.39 -4.27
C GLU A 47 27.19 1.35 -5.43
N VAL A 48 26.74 2.60 -5.31
CA VAL A 48 27.09 3.69 -6.23
C VAL A 48 28.42 4.26 -5.77
N THR A 49 29.46 4.06 -6.58
CA THR A 49 30.76 4.72 -6.41
C THR A 49 30.69 6.19 -6.84
N GLU A 50 31.31 7.05 -6.03
CA GLU A 50 31.48 8.49 -6.25
C GLU A 50 32.16 8.79 -7.60
N VAL A 51 31.63 9.78 -8.32
CA VAL A 51 32.27 10.37 -9.50
C VAL A 51 32.75 11.77 -9.16
N ASP A 52 34.05 11.97 -9.35
CA ASP A 52 34.82 13.20 -9.22
C ASP A 52 34.24 14.37 -10.02
N THR A 53 34.08 15.52 -9.37
CA THR A 53 33.82 16.81 -10.04
C THR A 53 35.11 17.61 -10.17
N LYS A 54 35.58 17.80 -11.41
CA LYS A 54 36.42 18.95 -11.81
C LYS A 54 35.87 19.56 -13.10
N GLY A 55 35.65 20.86 -13.06
CA GLY A 55 34.84 21.59 -14.04
C GLY A 55 35.59 22.10 -15.26
N LEU A 56 34.86 22.87 -16.06
CA LEU A 56 35.38 23.91 -16.95
C LEU A 56 34.24 24.85 -17.35
N VAL A 57 34.62 26.12 -17.47
CA VAL A 57 33.85 27.31 -17.82
C VAL A 57 33.81 27.44 -19.35
N GLU A 58 32.69 27.83 -19.95
CA GLU A 58 32.59 28.95 -20.91
C GLU A 58 31.16 29.17 -21.46
N ASP A 59 30.91 30.46 -21.75
CA ASP A 59 29.70 31.10 -22.27
C ASP A 59 29.22 30.59 -23.63
N HIS A 60 27.89 30.62 -23.86
CA HIS A 60 27.30 31.49 -24.88
C HIS A 60 25.76 31.42 -24.89
N SER A 61 25.18 32.63 -24.94
CA SER A 61 23.80 32.98 -25.25
C SER A 61 23.27 32.38 -26.56
N THR A 62 22.05 31.82 -26.54
CA THR A 62 21.04 32.01 -27.61
C THR A 62 19.66 31.52 -27.16
N SER A 63 18.66 32.37 -27.38
CA SER A 63 17.23 32.12 -27.25
C SER A 63 16.77 31.02 -28.21
N ARG A 64 16.13 29.97 -27.69
CA ARG A 64 15.30 29.03 -28.47
C ARG A 64 14.00 28.72 -27.75
N SER A 65 12.90 28.88 -28.48
CA SER A 65 11.57 28.41 -28.14
C SER A 65 11.56 26.89 -28.03
N CYS A 66 11.26 26.37 -26.85
CA CYS A 66 11.01 24.95 -26.65
C CYS A 66 9.52 24.66 -26.90
N SER A 67 9.19 24.17 -28.09
CA SER A 67 8.08 23.23 -28.25
C SER A 67 8.59 21.86 -27.80
N PRO A 68 7.95 21.19 -26.82
CA PRO A 68 8.35 19.84 -26.47
C PRO A 68 7.74 18.87 -27.48
N ASP A 69 8.52 18.47 -28.48
CA ASP A 69 8.31 17.22 -29.20
C ASP A 69 8.58 16.07 -28.22
N VAL A 70 7.53 15.63 -27.53
CA VAL A 70 7.55 14.42 -26.71
C VAL A 70 7.29 13.25 -27.65
N SER A 71 8.35 12.54 -28.03
CA SER A 71 8.24 11.26 -28.72
C SER A 71 7.51 10.26 -27.81
N THR A 72 6.24 10.00 -28.09
CA THR A 72 5.58 8.81 -27.57
C THR A 72 6.34 7.61 -28.15
N HIS A 73 6.98 6.82 -27.29
CA HIS A 73 7.40 5.47 -27.65
C HIS A 73 6.14 4.61 -27.79
N GLU A 74 5.32 4.88 -28.80
CA GLU A 74 4.31 3.94 -29.25
C GLU A 74 5.05 2.72 -29.78
N LYS A 75 4.93 1.60 -29.08
CA LYS A 75 5.34 0.32 -29.64
C LYS A 75 4.56 0.14 -30.95
N PRO A 76 5.22 -0.24 -32.06
CA PRO A 76 4.53 -0.50 -33.31
C PRO A 76 3.45 -1.57 -33.09
N GLN A 77 2.25 -1.32 -33.62
CA GLN A 77 1.17 -2.30 -33.59
C GLN A 77 1.63 -3.56 -34.34
N LEU A 78 1.56 -4.71 -33.67
CA LEU A 78 1.90 -6.01 -34.24
C LEU A 78 0.93 -6.35 -35.39
N LEU A 79 1.47 -6.92 -36.47
CA LEU A 79 0.64 -7.40 -37.57
C LEU A 79 -0.18 -8.62 -37.13
N PRO A 80 -1.38 -8.84 -37.69
CA PRO A 80 -2.22 -10.00 -37.35
C PRO A 80 -1.50 -11.36 -37.44
N GLN A 81 -0.56 -11.52 -38.37
CA GLN A 81 0.23 -12.73 -38.51
C GLN A 81 1.28 -12.88 -37.39
N GLU A 82 1.87 -11.78 -36.92
CA GLU A 82 2.81 -11.79 -35.81
C GLU A 82 2.08 -12.15 -34.51
N VAL A 83 0.90 -11.57 -34.29
CA VAL A 83 0.02 -11.94 -33.18
C VAL A 83 -0.32 -13.43 -33.20
N ARG A 84 -0.70 -13.98 -34.36
CA ARG A 84 -0.95 -15.45 -34.51
C ARG A 84 0.29 -16.27 -34.18
N ASN A 85 1.45 -15.89 -34.71
CA ASN A 85 2.70 -16.65 -34.50
C ASN A 85 3.12 -16.64 -33.02
N ILE A 86 3.03 -15.47 -32.37
CA ILE A 86 3.29 -15.32 -30.93
C ILE A 86 2.30 -16.17 -30.13
N TRP A 87 1.02 -16.08 -30.46
CA TRP A 87 -0.04 -16.82 -29.79
C TRP A 87 0.11 -18.34 -29.95
N ASP A 88 0.43 -18.82 -31.15
CA ASP A 88 0.72 -20.23 -31.44
C ASP A 88 1.89 -20.75 -30.61
N GLN A 89 3.00 -20.01 -30.58
CA GLN A 89 4.17 -20.39 -29.81
C GLN A 89 3.87 -20.47 -28.32
N ILE A 90 3.16 -19.48 -27.79
CA ILE A 90 2.79 -19.40 -26.37
C ILE A 90 1.85 -20.55 -26.00
N PHE A 91 0.77 -20.74 -26.78
CA PHE A 91 -0.27 -21.71 -26.46
C PHE A 91 0.21 -23.15 -26.65
N GLN A 92 0.97 -23.43 -27.71
CA GLN A 92 1.55 -24.76 -27.94
C GLN A 92 2.57 -25.12 -26.86
N LYS A 93 3.44 -24.18 -26.45
CA LYS A 93 4.46 -24.43 -25.42
C LYS A 93 3.86 -24.72 -24.06
N SER A 94 2.71 -24.13 -23.75
CA SER A 94 2.14 -24.15 -22.40
C SER A 94 1.09 -25.24 -22.20
N TRP A 95 0.29 -25.59 -23.23
CA TRP A 95 -0.86 -26.51 -23.05
C TRP A 95 -1.06 -27.54 -24.16
N GLY A 96 -0.37 -27.41 -25.29
CA GLY A 96 -0.63 -28.20 -26.50
C GLY A 96 -1.93 -27.79 -27.19
N SER A 97 -1.89 -27.62 -28.52
CA SER A 97 -2.97 -27.01 -29.32
C SER A 97 -4.35 -27.69 -29.23
N ASN A 98 -4.43 -28.91 -28.67
CA ASN A 98 -5.62 -29.75 -28.74
C ASN A 98 -6.39 -29.84 -27.41
N GLN A 99 -5.87 -29.33 -26.28
CA GLN A 99 -6.56 -29.49 -24.99
C GLN A 99 -7.74 -28.53 -24.82
N PHE A 100 -7.65 -27.29 -25.34
CA PHE A 100 -8.70 -26.27 -25.18
C PHE A 100 -8.90 -25.43 -26.47
N PRO A 101 -9.36 -26.03 -27.58
CA PRO A 101 -9.46 -25.34 -28.88
C PRO A 101 -10.42 -24.15 -28.87
N GLU A 102 -11.52 -24.23 -28.12
CA GLU A 102 -12.46 -23.11 -27.94
C GLU A 102 -11.77 -21.92 -27.26
N LEU A 103 -10.97 -22.18 -26.23
CA LEU A 103 -10.28 -21.14 -25.48
C LEU A 103 -9.22 -20.45 -26.34
N TYR A 104 -8.45 -21.25 -27.08
CA TYR A 104 -7.46 -20.76 -28.03
C TYR A 104 -8.09 -19.83 -29.07
N ASN A 105 -9.19 -20.25 -29.70
CA ASN A 105 -9.85 -19.47 -30.74
C ASN A 105 -10.45 -18.19 -30.17
N THR A 106 -11.10 -18.25 -29.01
CA THR A 106 -11.69 -17.06 -28.37
C THR A 106 -10.62 -16.01 -28.06
N PHE A 107 -9.51 -16.40 -27.42
CA PHE A 107 -8.44 -15.43 -27.14
C PHE A 107 -7.77 -14.91 -28.40
N LEU A 108 -7.58 -15.76 -29.40
CA LEU A 108 -7.05 -15.32 -30.68
C LEU A 108 -7.97 -14.31 -31.36
N GLU A 109 -9.29 -14.52 -31.31
CA GLU A 109 -10.27 -13.56 -31.82
C GLU A 109 -10.21 -12.22 -31.07
N VAL A 110 -9.97 -12.23 -29.75
CA VAL A 110 -9.75 -10.99 -29.00
C VAL A 110 -8.47 -10.30 -29.45
N LEU A 111 -7.35 -11.01 -29.50
CA LEU A 111 -6.04 -10.44 -29.85
C LEU A 111 -5.97 -9.92 -31.29
N LEU A 112 -6.77 -10.49 -32.19
CA LEU A 112 -6.88 -10.05 -33.59
C LEU A 112 -7.93 -8.97 -33.82
N SER A 113 -8.75 -8.65 -32.81
CA SER A 113 -9.72 -7.57 -32.88
C SER A 113 -9.05 -6.19 -32.76
N ASN A 114 -9.82 -5.13 -33.03
CA ASN A 114 -9.36 -3.76 -32.81
C ASN A 114 -8.93 -3.60 -31.33
N PRO A 115 -7.70 -3.09 -31.05
CA PRO A 115 -7.24 -2.83 -29.69
C PRO A 115 -8.23 -2.06 -28.81
N GLU A 116 -8.99 -1.13 -29.39
CA GLU A 116 -10.02 -0.36 -28.67
C GLU A 116 -11.16 -1.25 -28.11
N GLU A 117 -11.41 -2.41 -28.73
CA GLU A 117 -12.43 -3.39 -28.31
C GLU A 117 -11.88 -4.43 -27.31
N TRP A 118 -10.58 -4.45 -27.05
CA TRP A 118 -9.97 -5.48 -26.20
C TRP A 118 -10.55 -5.46 -24.80
N SER A 119 -10.79 -4.28 -24.24
CA SER A 119 -11.37 -4.15 -22.90
C SER A 119 -12.76 -4.81 -22.80
N ASP A 120 -13.68 -4.45 -23.70
CA ASP A 120 -15.04 -5.00 -23.72
C ASP A 120 -15.06 -6.51 -23.99
N ARG A 121 -14.23 -6.98 -24.92
CA ARG A 121 -14.12 -8.41 -25.25
C ARG A 121 -13.50 -9.22 -24.11
N MET A 122 -12.50 -8.68 -23.41
CA MET A 122 -11.91 -9.32 -22.23
C MET A 122 -12.88 -9.33 -21.05
N ILE A 123 -13.70 -8.28 -20.88
CA ILE A 123 -14.79 -8.26 -19.88
C ILE A 123 -15.78 -9.36 -20.19
N TYR A 124 -16.33 -9.37 -21.42
CA TYR A 124 -17.28 -10.37 -21.86
C TYR A 124 -16.73 -11.78 -21.67
N PHE A 125 -15.46 -11.98 -22.02
CA PHE A 125 -14.78 -13.24 -21.81
C PHE A 125 -14.72 -13.63 -20.33
N CYS A 126 -14.28 -12.73 -19.45
CA CYS A 126 -14.24 -12.98 -18.01
C CYS A 126 -15.64 -13.24 -17.42
N GLU A 127 -16.70 -12.61 -17.94
CA GLU A 127 -18.08 -12.80 -17.49
C GLU A 127 -18.73 -14.08 -18.02
N THR A 128 -18.35 -14.54 -19.21
CA THR A 128 -18.90 -15.75 -19.87
C THR A 128 -18.22 -17.04 -19.45
N LEU A 129 -17.04 -16.93 -18.86
CA LEU A 129 -16.51 -17.97 -18.00
C LEU A 129 -17.47 -18.09 -16.81
N GLU A 130 -18.25 -19.17 -16.74
CA GLU A 130 -19.14 -19.45 -15.61
C GLU A 130 -18.32 -19.54 -14.31
N LEU A 131 -18.08 -18.39 -13.67
CA LEU A 131 -17.33 -18.26 -12.42
C LEU A 131 -18.20 -18.60 -11.20
N GLU A 132 -19.51 -18.76 -11.40
CA GLU A 132 -20.47 -19.25 -10.42
C GLU A 132 -21.33 -20.34 -11.04
N GLY A 133 -21.16 -21.58 -10.59
CA GLY A 133 -21.96 -22.71 -11.07
C GLY A 133 -21.39 -24.09 -10.66
N PRO A 134 -22.21 -25.15 -10.65
CA PRO A 134 -21.82 -26.50 -10.27
C PRO A 134 -20.93 -27.23 -11.31
N ARG A 135 -20.56 -26.57 -12.42
CA ARG A 135 -19.77 -27.14 -13.53
C ARG A 135 -18.44 -26.40 -13.73
N ARG A 136 -17.70 -26.13 -12.65
CA ARG A 136 -16.36 -25.52 -12.72
C ARG A 136 -15.34 -26.51 -13.30
N ASP A 137 -14.88 -26.27 -14.51
CA ASP A 137 -13.66 -26.90 -15.04
C ASP A 137 -12.43 -26.15 -14.51
N ILE A 138 -11.82 -26.71 -13.46
CA ILE A 138 -10.65 -26.14 -12.77
C ILE A 138 -9.47 -25.97 -13.72
N ASN A 139 -9.23 -26.94 -14.62
CA ASN A 139 -8.10 -26.88 -15.54
C ASN A 139 -8.29 -25.76 -16.55
N LYS A 140 -9.51 -25.61 -17.08
CA LYS A 140 -9.85 -24.50 -17.98
C LYS A 140 -9.58 -23.15 -17.30
N GLN A 141 -9.99 -22.98 -16.04
CA GLN A 141 -9.75 -21.75 -15.25
C GLN A 141 -8.26 -21.46 -15.04
N ILE A 142 -7.46 -22.47 -14.69
CA ILE A 142 -6.00 -22.32 -14.57
C ILE A 142 -5.39 -21.85 -15.89
N VAL A 143 -5.75 -22.47 -17.01
CA VAL A 143 -5.27 -22.09 -18.35
C VAL A 143 -5.65 -20.65 -18.66
N ILE A 144 -6.85 -20.21 -18.30
CA ILE A 144 -7.28 -18.82 -18.47
C ILE A 144 -6.38 -17.84 -17.73
N PHE A 145 -6.06 -18.08 -16.46
CA PHE A 145 -5.20 -17.17 -15.69
C PHE A 145 -3.80 -17.08 -16.28
N GLN A 146 -3.27 -18.22 -16.73
CA GLN A 146 -1.96 -18.27 -17.36
C GLN A 146 -1.97 -17.56 -18.72
N VAL A 147 -3.03 -17.72 -19.52
CA VAL A 147 -3.24 -16.96 -20.75
C VAL A 147 -3.32 -15.46 -20.47
N LEU A 148 -4.13 -15.04 -19.50
CA LEU A 148 -4.24 -13.62 -19.14
C LEU A 148 -2.90 -13.05 -18.70
N ASN A 149 -2.10 -13.81 -17.95
CA ASN A 149 -0.74 -13.42 -17.60
C ASN A 149 0.14 -13.19 -18.82
N LEU A 150 0.16 -14.15 -19.74
CA LEU A 150 0.96 -14.07 -20.97
C LEU A 150 0.51 -12.93 -21.87
N ILE A 151 -0.80 -12.71 -22.00
CA ILE A 151 -1.33 -11.56 -22.74
C ILE A 151 -0.85 -10.26 -22.10
N GLY A 152 -0.88 -10.20 -20.76
CA GLY A 152 -0.30 -9.09 -20.04
C GLY A 152 1.18 -8.93 -20.40
N GLU A 153 2.00 -9.96 -20.31
CA GLU A 153 3.45 -9.87 -20.51
C GLU A 153 3.84 -9.43 -21.94
N GLU A 154 3.17 -10.00 -22.94
CA GLU A 154 3.56 -9.86 -24.35
C GLU A 154 2.90 -8.66 -25.05
N PHE A 155 1.71 -8.26 -24.62
CA PHE A 155 0.95 -7.20 -25.26
C PHE A 155 0.88 -5.93 -24.41
N ASP A 156 0.92 -4.78 -25.07
CA ASP A 156 0.76 -3.47 -24.44
C ASP A 156 -0.73 -3.15 -24.31
N LEU A 157 -1.35 -3.74 -23.30
CA LEU A 157 -2.78 -3.56 -23.03
C LEU A 157 -3.07 -2.13 -22.57
N ASP A 158 -4.09 -1.50 -23.13
CA ASP A 158 -4.53 -0.20 -22.63
C ASP A 158 -5.02 -0.28 -21.17
N ILE A 159 -5.12 0.90 -20.55
CA ILE A 159 -5.45 1.00 -19.13
C ILE A 159 -6.85 0.47 -18.80
N LYS A 160 -7.78 0.57 -19.76
CA LYS A 160 -9.16 0.09 -19.61
C LYS A 160 -9.18 -1.43 -19.56
N ALA A 161 -8.46 -2.10 -20.45
CA ALA A 161 -8.33 -3.54 -20.49
C ALA A 161 -7.64 -4.06 -19.21
N VAL A 162 -6.56 -3.41 -18.77
CA VAL A 162 -5.87 -3.78 -17.52
C VAL A 162 -6.81 -3.67 -16.32
N GLN A 163 -7.52 -2.56 -16.17
CA GLN A 163 -8.45 -2.35 -15.05
C GLN A 163 -9.64 -3.30 -15.09
N ALA A 164 -10.18 -3.56 -16.28
CA ALA A 164 -11.26 -4.50 -16.49
C ALA A 164 -10.88 -5.93 -16.05
N ILE A 165 -9.73 -6.42 -16.54
CA ILE A 165 -9.22 -7.75 -16.19
C ILE A 165 -8.95 -7.81 -14.68
N LEU A 166 -8.27 -6.82 -14.11
CA LEU A 166 -7.99 -6.77 -12.67
C LEU A 166 -9.27 -6.80 -11.83
N SER A 167 -10.29 -6.01 -12.22
CA SER A 167 -11.58 -5.98 -11.53
C SER A 167 -12.24 -7.36 -11.50
N GLN A 168 -12.23 -8.09 -12.63
CA GLN A 168 -12.80 -9.43 -12.70
C GLN A 168 -12.01 -10.45 -11.87
N LEU A 169 -10.68 -10.45 -11.99
CA LEU A 169 -9.80 -11.33 -11.22
C LEU A 169 -10.00 -11.15 -9.70
N THR A 170 -10.16 -9.91 -9.23
CA THR A 170 -10.30 -9.63 -7.78
C THR A 170 -11.64 -10.04 -7.18
N LYS A 171 -12.65 -10.31 -8.01
CA LYS A 171 -13.95 -10.85 -7.56
C LYS A 171 -13.94 -12.36 -7.41
N MET A 172 -12.92 -13.03 -7.96
CA MET A 172 -12.89 -14.49 -7.96
C MET A 172 -12.30 -15.02 -6.64
N ASP A 173 -12.97 -16.02 -6.07
CA ASP A 173 -12.56 -16.67 -4.81
C ASP A 173 -12.58 -18.20 -4.97
N SER A 174 -11.44 -18.84 -4.78
CA SER A 174 -11.27 -20.29 -4.86
C SER A 174 -9.90 -20.73 -4.34
N ASP A 175 -9.90 -21.71 -3.44
CA ASP A 175 -8.68 -22.32 -2.92
C ASP A 175 -7.95 -23.17 -3.97
N LEU A 176 -8.66 -23.70 -4.97
CA LEU A 176 -8.13 -24.72 -5.88
C LEU A 176 -7.10 -24.20 -6.89
N TRP A 177 -7.14 -22.91 -7.21
CA TRP A 177 -6.27 -22.25 -8.20
C TRP A 177 -5.76 -20.91 -7.68
N MET A 178 -5.73 -20.76 -6.35
CA MET A 178 -5.38 -19.52 -5.68
C MET A 178 -4.00 -18.99 -6.07
N ASN A 179 -3.05 -19.87 -6.39
CA ASN A 179 -1.70 -19.49 -6.79
C ASN A 179 -1.69 -18.80 -8.16
N ASP A 180 -2.27 -19.41 -9.19
CA ASP A 180 -2.35 -18.83 -10.54
C ASP A 180 -3.15 -17.53 -10.55
N LEU A 181 -4.27 -17.47 -9.82
CA LEU A 181 -5.03 -16.23 -9.64
C LEU A 181 -4.19 -15.15 -8.96
N LYS A 182 -3.47 -15.47 -7.87
CA LYS A 182 -2.61 -14.49 -7.18
C LYS A 182 -1.52 -13.95 -8.08
N ILE A 183 -0.94 -14.80 -8.94
CA ILE A 183 0.05 -14.38 -9.94
C ILE A 183 -0.60 -13.41 -10.94
N ALA A 184 -1.78 -13.74 -11.46
CA ALA A 184 -2.54 -12.89 -12.36
C ALA A 184 -2.89 -11.53 -11.75
N ILE A 185 -3.49 -11.53 -10.55
CA ILE A 185 -3.80 -10.31 -9.81
C ILE A 185 -2.52 -9.48 -9.60
N LYS A 186 -1.40 -10.10 -9.20
CA LYS A 186 -0.13 -9.41 -8.96
C LYS A 186 0.41 -8.76 -10.24
N SER A 187 0.38 -9.47 -11.37
CA SER A 187 0.84 -8.98 -12.68
C SER A 187 0.04 -7.75 -13.13
N TYR A 188 -1.30 -7.86 -13.12
CA TYR A 188 -2.18 -6.76 -13.54
C TYR A 188 -2.17 -5.58 -12.54
N THR A 189 -2.03 -5.85 -11.24
CA THR A 189 -1.80 -4.83 -10.21
C THR A 189 -0.52 -4.05 -10.49
N TRP A 190 0.56 -4.74 -10.84
CA TRP A 190 1.83 -4.09 -11.15
C TRP A 190 1.74 -3.23 -12.40
N LYS A 191 1.13 -3.74 -13.47
CA LYS A 191 0.89 -2.98 -14.71
C LYS A 191 0.07 -1.73 -14.47
N MET A 192 -1.05 -1.84 -13.75
CA MET A 192 -1.90 -0.69 -13.44
C MET A 192 -1.13 0.37 -12.62
N LYS A 193 -0.31 -0.05 -11.66
CA LYS A 193 0.56 0.86 -10.91
C LYS A 193 1.61 1.53 -11.79
N ASP A 194 2.22 0.79 -12.70
CA ASP A 194 3.22 1.31 -13.63
C ASP A 194 2.58 2.34 -14.57
N TYR A 195 1.39 2.05 -15.11
CA TYR A 195 0.59 3.01 -15.85
C TYR A 195 0.33 4.29 -15.06
N ILE A 196 -0.26 4.17 -13.86
CA ILE A 196 -0.56 5.32 -13.01
C ILE A 196 0.71 6.14 -12.74
N LYS A 197 1.85 5.50 -12.47
CA LYS A 197 3.13 6.20 -12.22
C LYS A 197 3.64 6.97 -13.44
N ARG A 198 3.50 6.42 -14.65
CA ARG A 198 3.97 7.01 -15.90
C ARG A 198 3.10 8.17 -16.40
N LEU A 199 1.88 8.34 -15.88
CA LEU A 199 1.05 9.50 -16.20
C LEU A 199 1.80 10.78 -15.85
N SER A 200 1.96 11.66 -16.84
CA SER A 200 2.46 13.01 -16.68
C SER A 200 1.37 13.92 -16.11
N GLU A 201 1.75 14.97 -15.38
CA GLU A 201 0.81 15.89 -14.72
C GLU A 201 -0.30 16.41 -15.66
N ASP A 202 0.04 16.73 -16.91
CA ASP A 202 -0.92 17.23 -17.92
C ASP A 202 -1.89 16.16 -18.46
N ARG A 203 -1.52 14.87 -18.39
CA ARG A 203 -2.34 13.74 -18.88
C ARG A 203 -3.12 13.07 -17.76
N GLU A 204 -2.71 13.26 -16.51
CA GLU A 204 -3.34 12.68 -15.31
C GLU A 204 -4.85 12.97 -15.28
N ILE A 205 -5.28 14.20 -15.53
CA ILE A 205 -6.69 14.61 -15.39
C ILE A 205 -7.60 13.89 -16.39
N LEU A 206 -7.18 13.80 -17.66
CA LEU A 206 -8.00 13.18 -18.72
C LEU A 206 -8.03 11.65 -18.57
N GLU A 207 -6.90 11.04 -18.22
CA GLU A 207 -6.81 9.59 -18.03
C GLU A 207 -7.53 9.12 -16.75
N PHE A 208 -7.43 9.88 -15.65
CA PHE A 208 -8.22 9.59 -14.46
C PHE A 208 -9.72 9.74 -14.73
N SER A 209 -10.13 10.80 -15.43
CA SER A 209 -11.53 10.95 -15.87
C SER A 209 -11.99 9.78 -16.75
N SER A 210 -11.09 9.23 -17.58
CA SER A 210 -11.34 8.04 -18.40
C SER A 210 -11.51 6.79 -17.54
N MET A 211 -10.67 6.57 -16.53
CA MET A 211 -10.79 5.46 -15.57
C MET A 211 -12.11 5.49 -14.79
N GLU A 212 -12.60 6.69 -14.45
CA GLU A 212 -13.87 6.86 -13.74
C GLU A 212 -15.09 6.61 -14.63
N LYS A 213 -15.07 7.14 -15.86
CA LYS A 213 -16.25 7.16 -16.75
C LYS A 213 -16.43 5.88 -17.58
N ASN A 214 -15.35 5.30 -18.09
CA ASN A 214 -15.43 4.37 -19.21
C ASN A 214 -15.63 2.90 -18.82
N LEU A 215 -15.60 2.57 -17.53
CA LEU A 215 -15.70 1.18 -17.07
C LEU A 215 -17.03 0.85 -16.36
N GLY A 216 -17.98 1.79 -16.35
CA GLY A 216 -19.30 1.60 -15.77
C GLY A 216 -19.23 1.04 -14.34
N LYS A 217 -19.79 -0.15 -14.12
CA LYS A 217 -19.78 -0.86 -12.82
C LYS A 217 -18.38 -1.26 -12.32
N ASN A 218 -17.39 -1.32 -13.21
CA ASN A 218 -16.01 -1.70 -12.92
C ASN A 218 -15.07 -0.47 -12.79
N GLY A 219 -15.60 0.74 -13.01
CA GLY A 219 -14.86 1.98 -12.85
C GLY A 219 -14.51 2.26 -11.39
N LEU A 220 -13.28 2.71 -11.17
CA LEU A 220 -12.85 3.29 -9.90
C LEU A 220 -13.36 4.73 -9.89
N LYS A 221 -14.42 5.03 -9.14
CA LYS A 221 -14.98 6.38 -9.05
C LYS A 221 -14.64 6.99 -7.70
N LEU A 222 -13.85 8.05 -7.69
CA LEU A 222 -13.46 8.69 -6.44
C LEU A 222 -14.70 9.28 -5.75
N SER A 223 -14.72 9.18 -4.42
CA SER A 223 -15.79 9.74 -3.58
C SER A 223 -15.61 11.25 -3.34
N GLY A 224 -14.41 11.79 -3.55
CA GLY A 224 -14.09 13.20 -3.37
C GLY A 224 -13.44 13.84 -4.59
N ASP A 225 -13.54 15.17 -4.65
CA ASP A 225 -12.89 16.00 -5.67
C ASP A 225 -11.44 16.29 -5.27
N TRP A 226 -10.55 15.34 -5.54
CA TRP A 226 -9.15 15.44 -5.16
C TRP A 226 -8.30 16.12 -6.23
N SER A 227 -7.20 16.76 -5.82
CA SER A 227 -6.20 17.28 -6.76
C SER A 227 -5.55 16.13 -7.55
N PRO A 228 -5.04 16.36 -8.78
CA PRO A 228 -4.48 15.29 -9.63
C PRO A 228 -3.41 14.44 -8.92
N GLY A 229 -2.48 15.07 -8.20
CA GLY A 229 -1.47 14.36 -7.42
C GLY A 229 -2.05 13.48 -6.31
N ASN A 230 -3.15 13.91 -5.67
CA ASN A 230 -3.86 13.10 -4.68
C ASN A 230 -4.67 11.97 -5.33
N GLN A 231 -5.34 12.23 -6.47
CA GLN A 231 -6.02 11.21 -7.26
C GLN A 231 -5.04 10.08 -7.61
N LYS A 232 -3.84 10.42 -8.10
CA LYS A 232 -2.77 9.46 -8.41
C LYS A 232 -2.44 8.55 -7.22
N GLN A 233 -2.24 9.12 -6.03
CA GLN A 233 -1.93 8.33 -4.83
C GLN A 233 -3.10 7.44 -4.40
N ILE A 234 -4.33 7.95 -4.52
CA ILE A 234 -5.55 7.21 -4.22
C ILE A 234 -5.73 6.03 -5.19
N PHE A 235 -5.56 6.23 -6.50
CA PHE A 235 -5.61 5.15 -7.48
C PHE A 235 -4.51 4.10 -7.25
N LEU A 236 -3.29 4.52 -6.86
CA LEU A 236 -2.22 3.58 -6.47
C LEU A 236 -2.59 2.74 -5.24
N LEU A 237 -3.26 3.34 -4.25
CA LEU A 237 -3.82 2.61 -3.11
C LEU A 237 -4.88 1.62 -3.59
N TRP A 238 -5.90 2.08 -4.31
CA TRP A 238 -7.01 1.24 -4.75
C TRP A 238 -6.57 0.08 -5.62
N THR A 239 -5.62 0.30 -6.52
CA THR A 239 -5.01 -0.78 -7.29
C THR A 239 -4.34 -1.82 -6.40
N SER A 240 -3.81 -1.44 -5.24
CA SER A 240 -3.18 -2.35 -4.27
C SER A 240 -4.16 -3.11 -3.38
N CYS A 241 -5.41 -2.66 -3.27
CA CYS A 241 -6.45 -3.23 -2.41
C CYS A 241 -7.83 -3.18 -3.09
N MET A 242 -7.87 -3.55 -4.37
CA MET A 242 -9.04 -3.39 -5.24
C MET A 242 -10.28 -4.10 -4.67
N ASN A 243 -10.09 -5.30 -4.11
CA ASN A 243 -11.13 -6.05 -3.43
C ASN A 243 -11.78 -5.25 -2.30
N LEU A 244 -10.97 -4.64 -1.43
CA LEU A 244 -11.46 -3.81 -0.32
C LEU A 244 -12.25 -2.60 -0.84
N TYR A 245 -11.75 -1.95 -1.89
CA TYR A 245 -12.41 -0.79 -2.48
C TYR A 245 -13.79 -1.16 -3.06
N THR A 246 -13.89 -2.27 -3.78
CA THR A 246 -15.17 -2.69 -4.39
C THR A 246 -16.23 -3.06 -3.36
N GLN A 247 -15.81 -3.49 -2.16
CA GLN A 247 -16.69 -3.84 -1.05
C GLN A 247 -17.09 -2.64 -0.18
N ALA A 248 -16.33 -1.54 -0.25
CA ALA A 248 -16.60 -0.35 0.55
C ALA A 248 -17.82 0.43 0.01
N ASP A 249 -18.72 0.81 0.92
CA ASP A 249 -19.77 1.78 0.63
C ASP A 249 -19.18 3.18 0.32
N SER A 250 -20.03 4.10 -0.14
CA SER A 250 -19.60 5.45 -0.55
C SER A 250 -18.96 6.25 0.59
N GLU A 251 -19.44 6.08 1.81
CA GLU A 251 -18.97 6.83 2.98
C GLU A 251 -17.60 6.32 3.42
N ARG A 252 -17.45 5.00 3.52
CA ARG A 252 -16.19 4.34 3.80
C ARG A 252 -15.12 4.69 2.76
N LYS A 253 -15.47 4.67 1.47
CA LYS A 253 -14.56 5.13 0.39
C LYS A 253 -14.07 6.54 0.63
N ARG A 254 -14.98 7.47 0.92
CA ARG A 254 -14.65 8.88 1.17
C ARG A 254 -13.66 9.03 2.33
N VAL A 255 -13.85 8.28 3.41
CA VAL A 255 -12.98 8.32 4.60
C VAL A 255 -11.58 7.81 4.27
N ILE A 256 -11.46 6.74 3.51
CA ILE A 256 -10.16 6.17 3.12
C ILE A 256 -9.42 7.12 2.17
N GLU A 257 -10.12 7.69 1.19
CA GLU A 257 -9.53 8.70 0.30
C GLU A 257 -9.04 9.90 1.10
N THR A 258 -9.86 10.38 2.05
CA THR A 258 -9.51 11.45 2.97
C THR A 258 -8.27 11.10 3.80
N GLN A 259 -8.18 9.87 4.29
CA GLN A 259 -7.04 9.37 5.07
C GLN A 259 -5.75 9.34 4.24
N VAL A 260 -5.81 8.93 2.96
CA VAL A 260 -4.66 8.99 2.05
C VAL A 260 -4.17 10.42 1.87
N VAL A 261 -5.10 11.34 1.57
CA VAL A 261 -4.79 12.76 1.36
C VAL A 261 -4.22 13.38 2.64
N TYR A 262 -4.81 13.06 3.78
CA TYR A 262 -4.35 13.50 5.09
C TYR A 262 -2.90 13.07 5.37
N ILE A 263 -2.58 11.79 5.14
CA ILE A 263 -1.24 11.25 5.35
C ILE A 263 -0.23 11.89 4.38
N ASN A 264 -0.59 12.09 3.11
CA ASN A 264 0.29 12.75 2.14
C ASN A 264 0.55 14.22 2.55
N GLN A 265 -0.50 14.94 2.95
CA GLN A 265 -0.38 16.34 3.38
C GLN A 265 0.48 16.49 4.64
N LEU A 266 0.40 15.53 5.59
CA LEU A 266 1.31 15.48 6.74
C LEU A 266 2.77 15.30 6.31
N GLN A 267 3.02 14.38 5.38
CA GLN A 267 4.37 14.14 4.85
C GLN A 267 4.90 15.35 4.09
N GLU A 268 4.07 16.06 3.34
CA GLU A 268 4.47 17.30 2.66
C GLU A 268 4.75 18.44 3.64
N ALA A 269 3.86 18.68 4.61
CA ALA A 269 4.02 19.72 5.63
C ALA A 269 5.34 19.54 6.40
N SER A 270 5.73 18.30 6.72
CA SER A 270 7.01 18.01 7.41
C SER A 270 8.27 18.39 6.61
N LYS A 271 8.17 18.59 5.29
CA LYS A 271 9.30 19.03 4.45
C LYS A 271 9.54 20.54 4.51
N PHE A 272 8.57 21.32 5.00
CA PHE A 272 8.68 22.78 5.06
C PHE A 272 9.20 23.24 6.42
N PRO A 273 10.39 23.87 6.50
CA PRO A 273 10.88 24.45 7.74
C PRO A 273 10.00 25.67 8.09
N GLY A 274 9.17 25.55 9.13
CA GLY A 274 7.99 26.39 9.38
C GLY A 274 8.16 27.92 9.45
N ASN A 275 9.37 28.49 9.47
CA ASN A 275 9.56 29.84 10.03
C ASN A 275 10.38 30.83 9.19
N LYS A 276 10.67 30.58 7.90
CA LYS A 276 11.60 31.48 7.16
C LYS A 276 10.98 32.44 6.15
N LEU A 277 9.74 32.24 5.69
CA LEU A 277 9.12 33.08 4.65
C LEU A 277 7.62 33.26 4.93
N TYR A 278 7.09 34.47 4.67
CA TYR A 278 5.67 34.82 4.84
C TYR A 278 4.72 33.86 4.10
N ILE A 279 5.07 33.48 2.86
CA ILE A 279 4.33 32.49 2.06
C ILE A 279 4.25 31.13 2.77
N GLY A 280 5.28 30.77 3.55
CA GLY A 280 5.27 29.54 4.35
C GLY A 280 4.25 29.59 5.48
N MET A 281 4.02 30.75 6.10
CA MET A 281 3.03 30.88 7.18
C MET A 281 1.59 30.73 6.67
N GLU A 282 1.26 31.35 5.55
CA GLU A 282 -0.07 31.21 4.93
C GLU A 282 -0.34 29.77 4.50
N TYR A 283 0.65 29.13 3.85
CA TYR A 283 0.57 27.71 3.50
C TYR A 283 0.37 26.82 4.72
N MET A 284 1.14 27.02 5.79
CA MET A 284 1.01 26.23 7.02
C MET A 284 -0.36 26.42 7.68
N HIS A 285 -0.90 27.65 7.70
CA HIS A 285 -2.24 27.91 8.23
C HIS A 285 -3.33 27.21 7.40
N TRP A 286 -3.24 27.27 6.07
CA TRP A 286 -4.14 26.55 5.17
C TRP A 286 -4.04 25.04 5.37
N ALA A 287 -2.82 24.50 5.42
CA ALA A 287 -2.56 23.08 5.62
C ALA A 287 -3.14 22.61 6.96
N HIS A 288 -2.91 23.35 8.04
CA HIS A 288 -3.41 23.00 9.38
C HIS A 288 -4.95 22.96 9.42
N ARG A 289 -5.62 23.90 8.74
CA ARG A 289 -7.08 23.88 8.59
C ARG A 289 -7.56 22.63 7.84
N LYS A 290 -6.93 22.30 6.71
CA LYS A 290 -7.28 21.11 5.91
C LYS A 290 -7.04 19.81 6.67
N LEU A 291 -5.90 19.70 7.34
CA LEU A 291 -5.57 18.56 8.20
C LEU A 291 -6.61 18.36 9.31
N LYS A 292 -7.12 19.45 9.89
CA LYS A 292 -8.21 19.39 10.87
C LYS A 292 -9.51 18.87 10.26
N GLU A 293 -9.93 19.39 9.10
CA GLU A 293 -11.13 18.94 8.37
C GLU A 293 -11.07 17.43 8.03
N TYR A 294 -9.91 16.96 7.55
CA TYR A 294 -9.72 15.55 7.21
C TYR A 294 -9.75 14.65 8.45
N LYS A 295 -9.11 15.09 9.55
CA LYS A 295 -9.17 14.41 10.84
C LYS A 295 -10.61 14.28 11.35
N GLU A 296 -11.37 15.36 11.32
CA GLU A 296 -12.78 15.37 11.74
C GLU A 296 -13.62 14.40 10.91
N THR A 297 -13.43 14.38 9.59
CA THR A 297 -14.12 13.44 8.69
C THR A 297 -13.89 11.97 9.09
N MET A 298 -12.64 11.59 9.40
CA MET A 298 -12.32 10.22 9.84
C MET A 298 -12.95 9.90 11.20
N ILE A 299 -12.86 10.83 12.16
CA ILE A 299 -13.39 10.65 13.52
C ILE A 299 -14.92 10.54 13.50
N ASP A 300 -15.60 11.35 12.70
CA ASP A 300 -17.05 11.35 12.60
C ASP A 300 -17.57 10.04 12.01
N TYR A 301 -16.88 9.50 10.99
CA TYR A 301 -17.18 8.16 10.48
C TYR A 301 -16.95 7.08 11.53
N ILE A 302 -15.82 7.11 12.25
CA ILE A 302 -15.55 6.12 13.30
C ILE A 302 -16.68 6.15 14.35
N LYS A 303 -17.11 7.34 14.78
CA LYS A 303 -18.22 7.52 15.73
C LYS A 303 -19.59 7.13 15.16
N SER A 304 -19.77 7.08 13.84
CA SER A 304 -21.02 6.68 13.20
C SER A 304 -21.23 5.16 13.19
N LEU A 305 -20.16 4.36 13.41
CA LEU A 305 -20.19 2.90 13.50
C LEU A 305 -20.90 2.44 14.79
N LYS A 306 -22.24 2.39 14.73
CA LYS A 306 -23.10 2.07 15.88
C LYS A 306 -23.61 0.64 15.89
N VAL A 307 -23.59 -0.05 14.75
CA VAL A 307 -24.09 -1.43 14.64
C VAL A 307 -23.01 -2.40 15.09
N GLU A 308 -23.40 -3.41 15.87
CA GLU A 308 -22.52 -4.50 16.29
C GLU A 308 -21.83 -5.12 15.07
N GLY A 309 -20.52 -5.36 15.17
CA GLY A 309 -19.69 -5.88 14.09
C GLY A 309 -19.04 -4.81 13.22
N GLN A 310 -19.62 -3.60 13.08
CA GLN A 310 -19.10 -2.57 12.17
C GLN A 310 -17.70 -2.09 12.56
N VAL A 311 -17.43 -1.96 13.86
CA VAL A 311 -16.11 -1.54 14.35
C VAL A 311 -15.05 -2.60 14.04
N ASN A 312 -15.39 -3.88 14.22
CA ASN A 312 -14.51 -5.00 13.89
C ASN A 312 -14.23 -5.08 12.39
N GLU A 313 -15.27 -4.93 11.57
CA GLU A 313 -15.13 -4.89 10.11
C GLU A 313 -14.23 -3.74 9.68
N TYR A 314 -14.45 -2.53 10.22
CA TYR A 314 -13.65 -1.37 9.89
C TYR A 314 -12.21 -1.47 10.39
N ALA A 315 -11.97 -2.03 11.59
CA ALA A 315 -10.61 -2.28 12.09
C ALA A 315 -9.87 -3.30 11.21
N SER A 316 -10.53 -4.39 10.83
CA SER A 316 -9.96 -5.38 9.90
C SER A 316 -9.66 -4.73 8.54
N PHE A 317 -10.57 -3.90 8.06
CA PHE A 317 -10.38 -3.13 6.84
C PHE A 317 -9.14 -2.23 6.92
N GLN A 318 -8.98 -1.48 8.01
CA GLN A 318 -7.84 -0.61 8.26
C GLN A 318 -6.51 -1.37 8.30
N SER A 319 -6.44 -2.54 8.95
CA SER A 319 -5.25 -3.39 8.95
C SER A 319 -4.81 -3.83 7.54
N ASN A 320 -5.74 -3.90 6.58
CA ASN A 320 -5.45 -4.28 5.19
C ASN A 320 -5.04 -3.09 4.29
N LEU A 321 -5.12 -1.85 4.76
CA LEU A 321 -4.74 -0.63 4.01
C LEU A 321 -3.23 -0.34 4.00
N LYS A 322 -2.40 -1.29 4.43
CA LYS A 322 -0.93 -1.20 4.44
C LYS A 322 -0.47 0.09 5.17
N ARG A 323 0.39 0.89 4.54
CA ARG A 323 0.98 2.13 5.10
C ARG A 323 -0.01 3.25 5.38
N TYR A 324 -1.25 3.14 4.89
CA TYR A 324 -2.26 4.16 5.08
C TYR A 324 -3.19 3.83 6.24
N GLY A 325 -3.28 2.57 6.65
CA GLY A 325 -4.25 2.11 7.63
C GLY A 325 -3.79 2.21 9.08
N ILE A 326 -4.76 2.30 9.99
CA ILE A 326 -4.55 2.15 11.44
C ILE A 326 -4.67 0.67 11.79
N ASN A 327 -3.55 -0.01 11.96
CA ASN A 327 -3.50 -1.40 12.38
C ASN A 327 -3.66 -1.47 13.90
N ILE A 328 -4.64 -2.24 14.36
CA ILE A 328 -4.94 -2.45 15.79
C ILE A 328 -4.85 -3.94 16.09
N LEU A 329 -4.37 -4.31 17.28
CA LEU A 329 -4.28 -5.72 17.66
C LEU A 329 -5.68 -6.36 17.81
N ASN A 330 -5.81 -7.59 17.31
CA ASN A 330 -7.13 -8.24 17.18
C ASN A 330 -7.77 -8.66 18.51
N HIS A 331 -7.03 -8.68 19.63
CA HIS A 331 -7.52 -9.16 20.92
C HIS A 331 -8.44 -8.15 21.65
N TRP A 332 -8.54 -6.92 21.16
CA TRP A 332 -9.40 -5.89 21.73
C TRP A 332 -10.88 -6.08 21.39
N GLY A 333 -11.76 -5.74 22.33
CA GLY A 333 -13.20 -5.65 22.09
C GLY A 333 -13.55 -4.44 21.21
N GLU A 334 -14.81 -4.35 20.77
CA GLU A 334 -15.25 -3.26 19.88
C GLU A 334 -15.13 -1.87 20.50
N LYS A 335 -15.44 -1.74 21.80
CA LYS A 335 -15.33 -0.45 22.52
C LYS A 335 -13.88 0.00 22.59
N GLU A 336 -12.96 -0.94 22.84
CA GLU A 336 -11.53 -0.69 22.86
C GLU A 336 -11.02 -0.32 21.46
N LYS A 337 -11.37 -1.09 20.42
CA LYS A 337 -11.01 -0.77 19.03
C LYS A 337 -11.51 0.60 18.59
N MET A 338 -12.73 0.97 18.97
CA MET A 338 -13.27 2.31 18.73
C MET A 338 -12.39 3.40 19.35
N LYS A 339 -12.03 3.27 20.63
CA LYS A 339 -11.11 4.20 21.31
C LYS A 339 -9.77 4.29 20.59
N LEU A 340 -9.20 3.15 20.21
CA LEU A 340 -7.91 3.08 19.52
C LEU A 340 -7.95 3.75 18.15
N LEU A 341 -8.98 3.51 17.35
CA LEU A 341 -9.19 4.15 16.06
C LEU A 341 -9.32 5.66 16.20
N ILE A 342 -10.12 6.14 17.17
CA ILE A 342 -10.29 7.58 17.43
C ILE A 342 -8.97 8.19 17.90
N PHE A 343 -8.25 7.52 18.81
CA PHE A 343 -6.97 8.00 19.33
C PHE A 343 -5.96 8.16 18.18
N TRP A 344 -5.71 7.10 17.41
CA TRP A 344 -4.73 7.15 16.34
C TRP A 344 -5.13 8.06 15.18
N SER A 345 -6.43 8.24 14.93
CA SER A 345 -6.90 9.26 13.97
C SER A 345 -6.60 10.68 14.45
N ASN A 346 -6.67 10.94 15.77
CA ASN A 346 -6.29 12.23 16.34
C ASN A 346 -4.77 12.48 16.30
N TYR A 347 -4.01 11.41 16.49
CA TYR A 347 -2.55 11.45 16.65
C TYR A 347 -1.83 10.73 15.51
N MET A 348 -2.34 10.89 14.29
CA MET A 348 -1.82 10.21 13.10
C MET A 348 -0.32 10.46 12.85
N PRO A 349 0.24 11.67 13.06
CA PRO A 349 1.68 11.86 12.92
C PRO A 349 2.50 10.91 13.81
N MET A 350 2.10 10.76 15.07
CA MET A 350 2.73 9.85 16.03
C MET A 350 2.52 8.38 15.64
N TYR A 351 1.31 8.03 15.18
CA TYR A 351 1.03 6.68 14.67
C TYR A 351 1.92 6.31 13.47
N LEU A 352 2.05 7.22 12.49
CA LEU A 352 2.88 7.00 11.30
C LEU A 352 4.35 6.83 11.65
N GLU A 353 4.84 7.55 12.64
CA GLU A 353 6.20 7.38 13.14
C GLU A 353 6.39 6.04 13.83
N LEU A 354 5.48 5.65 14.73
CA LEU A 354 5.48 4.34 15.37
C LEU A 354 5.45 3.19 14.35
N SER A 355 4.70 3.36 13.26
CA SER A 355 4.54 2.33 12.21
C SER A 355 5.81 2.08 11.37
N LYS A 356 6.79 2.98 11.41
CA LYS A 356 8.07 2.82 10.69
C LYS A 356 9.06 1.94 11.46
N ASP A 357 8.92 1.82 12.77
CA ASP A 357 9.86 1.09 13.61
C ASP A 357 9.58 -0.42 13.58
N MET A 358 10.59 -1.23 13.23
CA MET A 358 10.49 -2.71 13.12
C MET A 358 10.08 -3.42 14.42
N ASN A 359 9.99 -2.70 15.53
CA ASN A 359 9.65 -3.22 16.87
C ASN A 359 8.22 -2.90 17.28
N MET A 360 7.38 -2.59 16.30
CA MET A 360 6.03 -2.10 16.43
C MET A 360 5.20 -2.89 17.45
N PHE A 361 5.34 -4.22 17.53
CA PHE A 361 4.39 -5.05 18.29
C PHE A 361 4.32 -4.73 19.80
N GLN A 362 5.45 -4.72 20.51
CA GLN A 362 5.45 -4.50 21.97
C GLN A 362 5.03 -3.06 22.32
N PHE A 363 5.48 -2.09 21.51
CA PHE A 363 5.14 -0.69 21.72
C PHE A 363 3.68 -0.39 21.38
N GLN A 364 3.19 -0.96 20.29
CA GLN A 364 1.79 -0.89 19.91
C GLN A 364 0.92 -1.52 20.99
N LEU A 365 1.23 -2.74 21.45
CA LEU A 365 0.47 -3.42 22.51
C LEU A 365 0.34 -2.53 23.75
N MET A 366 1.44 -1.95 24.20
CA MET A 366 1.40 -1.10 25.38
C MET A 366 0.66 0.21 25.17
N MET A 367 0.89 0.90 24.04
CA MET A 367 0.13 2.11 23.73
C MET A 367 -1.35 1.79 23.70
N GLU A 368 -1.73 0.69 23.06
CA GLU A 368 -3.12 0.26 23.01
C GLU A 368 -3.67 -0.05 24.41
N GLU A 369 -2.89 -0.67 25.29
CA GLU A 369 -3.27 -0.87 26.70
C GLU A 369 -3.43 0.43 27.49
N LEU A 370 -2.56 1.43 27.27
CA LEU A 370 -2.68 2.76 27.92
C LEU A 370 -3.95 3.47 27.45
N ILE A 371 -4.18 3.52 26.13
CA ILE A 371 -5.33 4.19 25.52
C ILE A 371 -6.64 3.51 25.95
N THR A 372 -6.69 2.18 25.96
CA THR A 372 -7.92 1.45 26.30
C THR A 372 -8.28 1.59 27.78
N GLN A 373 -7.28 1.57 28.67
CA GLN A 373 -7.50 1.67 30.12
C GLN A 373 -7.72 3.10 30.60
N ASN A 374 -7.09 4.11 29.99
CA ASN A 374 -7.30 5.52 30.35
C ASN A 374 -7.21 6.46 29.14
N PHE A 375 -8.27 6.46 28.34
CA PHE A 375 -8.34 7.19 27.07
C PHE A 375 -8.18 8.70 27.26
N GLU A 376 -8.89 9.27 28.24
CA GLU A 376 -8.93 10.70 28.50
C GLU A 376 -7.59 11.23 28.99
N GLU A 377 -6.98 10.57 29.99
CA GLU A 377 -5.65 10.95 30.49
C GLU A 377 -4.59 10.81 29.39
N THR A 378 -4.60 9.69 28.66
CA THR A 378 -3.60 9.44 27.60
C THR A 378 -3.71 10.46 26.48
N SER A 379 -4.92 10.84 26.08
CA SER A 379 -5.15 11.88 25.07
C SER A 379 -4.71 13.26 25.56
N LEU A 380 -4.98 13.59 26.83
CA LEU A 380 -4.54 14.86 27.42
C LEU A 380 -3.01 14.96 27.42
N ILE A 381 -2.31 13.93 27.90
CA ILE A 381 -0.84 13.89 27.95
C ILE A 381 -0.25 13.93 26.54
N MET A 382 -0.83 13.21 25.57
CA MET A 382 -0.38 13.25 24.18
C MET A 382 -0.53 14.65 23.57
N ASN A 383 -1.66 15.34 23.79
CA ASN A 383 -1.82 16.72 23.34
C ASN A 383 -0.76 17.64 23.96
N GLN A 384 -0.58 17.59 25.29
CA GLN A 384 0.40 18.43 25.98
C GLN A 384 1.83 18.17 25.49
N PHE A 385 2.17 16.91 25.22
CA PHE A 385 3.45 16.54 24.64
C PHE A 385 3.64 17.17 23.25
N LEU A 386 2.65 17.03 22.35
CA LEU A 386 2.72 17.58 21.00
C LEU A 386 2.79 19.12 20.99
N ASP A 387 2.06 19.79 21.89
CA ASP A 387 2.11 21.26 22.03
C ASP A 387 3.54 21.73 22.41
N GLN A 388 4.27 20.95 23.22
CA GLN A 388 5.67 21.23 23.56
C GLN A 388 6.64 20.97 22.39
N LEU A 389 6.28 20.05 21.48
CA LEU A 389 7.06 19.79 20.27
C LEU A 389 6.97 20.92 19.26
N GLU A 390 5.78 21.49 19.06
CA GLU A 390 5.60 22.60 18.10
C GLU A 390 6.44 23.83 18.46
N GLY A 391 6.79 24.01 19.73
CA GLY A 391 7.68 25.07 20.21
C GLY A 391 9.18 24.75 20.18
N SER A 392 9.58 23.48 19.97
CA SER A 392 10.98 23.04 20.13
C SER A 392 11.50 22.31 18.88
N ASN A 393 12.60 22.79 18.29
CA ASN A 393 13.31 22.14 17.17
C ASN A 393 13.97 20.79 17.55
N GLN A 394 13.53 20.11 18.61
CA GLN A 394 14.31 19.10 19.32
C GLN A 394 14.33 17.70 18.69
N PHE A 395 13.52 17.41 17.66
CA PHE A 395 13.39 16.05 17.10
C PHE A 395 13.75 15.93 15.62
N LYS A 396 14.85 16.57 15.21
CA LYS A 396 15.47 16.24 13.92
C LYS A 396 16.22 14.92 14.02
N GLY A 397 15.54 13.81 13.75
CA GLY A 397 16.16 12.53 13.39
C GLY A 397 16.02 11.36 14.37
N SER A 398 15.32 11.51 15.50
CA SER A 398 15.03 10.43 16.44
C SER A 398 13.52 10.19 16.59
N SER A 399 13.13 8.93 16.86
CA SER A 399 11.74 8.54 17.11
C SER A 399 11.16 9.35 18.28
N SER A 400 10.10 10.14 18.04
CA SER A 400 9.40 10.96 19.05
C SER A 400 8.68 10.11 20.10
N PHE A 401 8.62 8.79 19.88
CA PHE A 401 7.97 7.83 20.76
C PHE A 401 8.66 7.71 22.13
N PHE A 402 9.98 7.52 22.16
CA PHE A 402 10.70 7.41 23.43
C PHE A 402 10.56 8.68 24.30
N PRO A 403 10.75 9.89 23.75
CA PRO A 403 10.41 11.14 24.42
C PRO A 403 8.98 11.19 24.94
N PHE A 404 8.00 10.72 24.16
CA PHE A 404 6.61 10.65 24.60
C PHE A 404 6.43 9.70 25.80
N ILE A 405 6.99 8.49 25.77
CA ILE A 405 6.86 7.54 26.90
C ILE A 405 7.50 8.08 28.17
N LYS A 406 8.65 8.74 28.04
CA LYS A 406 9.29 9.43 29.16
C LYS A 406 8.37 10.53 29.71
N TYR A 407 7.88 11.40 28.84
CA TYR A 407 6.94 12.46 29.21
C TYR A 407 5.68 11.89 29.89
N PHE A 408 5.12 10.81 29.36
CA PHE A 408 3.97 10.14 29.91
C PHE A 408 4.25 9.60 31.32
N SER A 409 5.40 8.96 31.54
CA SER A 409 5.79 8.42 32.86
C SER A 409 5.94 9.51 33.94
N GLU A 410 6.29 10.73 33.53
CA GLU A 410 6.47 11.88 34.40
C GLU A 410 5.15 12.58 34.71
N ASN A 411 4.20 12.55 33.77
CA ASN A 411 2.96 13.32 33.82
C ASN A 411 1.70 12.50 34.11
N THR A 412 1.77 11.16 34.07
CA THR A 412 0.63 10.33 34.47
C THR A 412 0.39 10.37 35.98
N GLY A 413 -0.88 10.52 36.36
CA GLY A 413 -1.34 10.42 37.75
C GLY A 413 -1.48 8.97 38.24
N SER A 414 -1.35 7.98 37.36
CA SER A 414 -1.52 6.56 37.68
C SER A 414 -0.18 5.89 38.02
N PRO A 415 0.04 5.43 39.26
CA PRO A 415 1.27 4.70 39.62
C PRO A 415 1.47 3.43 38.80
N LYS A 416 0.37 2.75 38.44
CA LYS A 416 0.39 1.55 37.60
C LYS A 416 0.94 1.87 36.21
N PHE A 417 0.46 2.94 35.58
CA PHE A 417 0.93 3.31 34.24
C PHE A 417 2.33 3.90 34.27
N LYS A 418 2.69 4.65 35.33
CA LYS A 418 4.05 5.11 35.54
C LYS A 418 5.06 3.96 35.56
N LEU A 419 4.80 2.92 36.37
CA LEU A 419 5.66 1.73 36.42
C LEU A 419 5.77 1.06 35.05
N LYS A 420 4.64 0.88 34.37
CA LYS A 420 4.60 0.28 33.03
C LYS A 420 5.41 1.08 32.00
N SER A 421 5.33 2.41 32.02
CA SER A 421 6.14 3.27 31.15
C SER A 421 7.63 3.17 31.47
N ILE A 422 8.00 3.08 32.75
CA ILE A 422 9.40 2.89 33.18
C ILE A 422 9.94 1.55 32.67
N ASP A 423 9.18 0.46 32.79
CA ASP A 423 9.60 -0.87 32.31
C ASP A 423 9.95 -0.84 30.81
N ILE A 424 9.27 0.00 30.04
CA ILE A 424 9.46 0.13 28.59
C ILE A 424 10.67 0.97 28.25
N LEU A 425 10.88 2.06 28.99
CA LEU A 425 12.09 2.86 28.87
C LEU A 425 13.32 1.97 29.13
N ASN A 426 13.26 1.11 30.15
CA ASN A 426 14.34 0.16 30.44
C ASN A 426 14.58 -0.82 29.27
N VAL A 427 13.51 -1.39 28.68
CA VAL A 427 13.63 -2.28 27.51
C VAL A 427 14.26 -1.54 26.31
N PHE A 428 13.93 -0.27 26.10
CA PHE A 428 14.54 0.57 25.06
C PHE A 428 16.02 0.81 25.31
N GLU A 429 16.38 1.18 26.55
CA GLU A 429 17.76 1.47 26.94
C GLU A 429 18.64 0.24 26.81
N GLU A 430 18.20 -0.92 27.33
CA GLU A 430 18.92 -2.19 27.21
C GLU A 430 19.17 -2.55 25.74
N ARG A 431 18.18 -2.35 24.88
CA ARG A 431 18.31 -2.66 23.47
C ARG A 431 19.27 -1.70 22.77
N THR A 432 19.15 -0.42 23.05
CA THR A 432 20.02 0.60 22.45
C THR A 432 21.47 0.33 22.83
N ALA A 433 21.71 -0.07 24.09
CA ALA A 433 23.02 -0.54 24.54
C ALA A 433 23.51 -1.76 23.74
N ARG A 434 22.68 -2.80 23.55
CA ARG A 434 23.06 -3.99 22.76
C ARG A 434 23.37 -3.68 21.29
N LEU A 435 22.63 -2.74 20.68
CA LEU A 435 22.88 -2.34 19.29
C LEU A 435 24.21 -1.59 19.15
N LEU A 436 24.54 -0.74 20.13
CA LEU A 436 25.83 -0.05 20.17
C LEU A 436 26.98 -1.04 20.40
N ASP A 437 26.80 -2.05 21.26
CA ASP A 437 27.80 -3.10 21.51
C ASP A 437 28.08 -3.98 20.29
N HIS A 438 27.14 -4.12 19.35
CA HIS A 438 27.33 -4.88 18.11
C HIS A 438 27.93 -4.06 16.95
N GLN A 439 28.03 -2.73 17.10
CA GLN A 439 28.62 -1.83 16.12
C GLN A 439 30.08 -1.46 16.43
N LEU A 440 30.55 -1.76 17.65
CA LEU A 440 31.94 -1.69 18.10
C LEU A 440 32.63 -3.05 17.89
#